data_AF-A0A5M9L4I0-F1
#
_entry.id   AF-A0A5M9L4I0-F1
#
_cell.length_a   1.000
_cell.length_b   1.000
_cell.length_c   1.000
_cell.angle_alpha   90.00
_cell.angle_beta   90.00
_cell.angle_gamma   90.00
#
_symmetry.space_group_name_H-M   'P 1'
#
loop_
_entity.id
_entity.type
_entity.pdbx_description
1 polymer ?
#
loop_
_entity_poly.entity_id
_entity_poly.type
_entity_poly.pdbx_seq_one_letter_code
_entity_poly.pdbx_strand_id
1 'polypeptide(L)'
;MTAHGDKKAAYPSPSQEHTIEPKAERFQNENPSKTPKPAPRVPQLKAPHVEQITSSCQMYPLLHPAIANALAEHGIPVHFHNINSEKGFINYYSTNITGKITCVNKLCTRGTWGTGRVAIRIRKYPNDRYNAAVYNQGCQKCKKLGRLFVDEQTYIERVSYRLKKWTGVDEEPPEYREKGTPPHREDLCEGCKAGICMKGVKRNYWEDLDGF
;
A
#
# COMPACT_ATOMS: atom_id res chain seq x y z
N MET A 1 -12.55 -64.87 27.26
CA MET A 1 -11.25 -65.48 27.60
C MET A 1 -10.42 -64.41 28.30
N THR A 2 -10.04 -64.67 29.55
CA THR A 2 -8.89 -64.13 30.34
C THR A 2 -8.65 -62.60 30.30
N ALA A 3 -8.92 -61.81 31.36
CA ALA A 3 -8.40 -61.80 32.74
C ALA A 3 -6.92 -61.41 32.90
N HIS A 4 -6.69 -60.54 33.89
CA HIS A 4 -5.43 -60.06 34.52
C HIS A 4 -4.80 -58.80 33.90
N GLY A 5 -4.52 -57.74 34.65
CA GLY A 5 -4.49 -57.55 36.10
C GLY A 5 -3.29 -56.65 36.47
N ASP A 6 -3.61 -55.57 37.18
CA ASP A 6 -2.80 -54.56 37.88
C ASP A 6 -1.27 -54.70 38.02
N LYS A 7 -0.58 -53.54 38.08
CA LYS A 7 0.14 -53.07 39.30
C LYS A 7 0.74 -51.66 39.18
N LYS A 8 0.54 -50.86 40.24
CA LYS A 8 1.14 -49.55 40.55
C LYS A 8 2.54 -49.67 41.18
N ALA A 9 3.38 -48.65 41.05
CA ALA A 9 4.36 -48.13 42.03
C ALA A 9 4.99 -46.82 41.46
N ALA A 10 4.83 -45.63 42.05
CA ALA A 10 5.46 -45.04 43.24
C ALA A 10 6.95 -44.62 43.06
N TYR A 11 7.19 -43.31 43.19
CA TYR A 11 8.47 -42.55 43.15
C TYR A 11 9.50 -43.00 44.22
N PRO A 12 10.80 -42.65 44.08
CA PRO A 12 11.31 -41.49 44.85
C PRO A 12 12.46 -40.67 44.20
N SER A 13 12.62 -39.44 44.70
CA SER A 13 13.87 -38.63 44.80
C SER A 13 14.12 -38.43 46.31
N PRO A 14 15.13 -37.72 46.87
CA PRO A 14 16.51 -37.33 46.47
C PRO A 14 17.56 -37.64 47.60
N SER A 15 18.86 -37.34 47.41
CA SER A 15 19.87 -37.12 48.49
C SER A 15 21.19 -36.58 47.86
N GLN A 16 21.63 -35.33 48.08
CA GLN A 16 22.33 -34.66 49.20
C GLN A 16 23.81 -35.01 49.45
N GLU A 17 24.66 -34.02 49.09
CA GLU A 17 25.90 -33.45 49.68
C GLU A 17 26.93 -34.29 50.46
N HIS A 18 28.22 -34.06 50.13
CA HIS A 18 29.27 -33.79 51.14
C HIS A 18 30.46 -33.00 50.58
N THR A 19 30.87 -31.99 51.35
CA THR A 19 31.94 -30.99 51.15
C THR A 19 33.21 -31.40 51.89
N ILE A 20 34.43 -31.19 51.36
CA ILE A 20 35.67 -30.95 52.13
C ILE A 20 36.70 -30.12 51.29
N GLU A 21 37.06 -28.92 51.77
CA GLU A 21 38.31 -28.16 51.49
C GLU A 21 39.36 -28.45 52.62
N PRO A 22 40.58 -27.84 52.74
CA PRO A 22 41.45 -27.04 51.83
C PRO A 22 42.96 -27.45 51.89
N LYS A 23 43.85 -26.82 51.09
CA LYS A 23 45.05 -26.11 51.61
C LYS A 23 45.88 -25.41 50.53
N ALA A 24 46.49 -24.32 50.97
CA ALA A 24 47.17 -23.25 50.25
C ALA A 24 48.57 -23.62 49.73
N GLU A 25 49.03 -22.94 48.67
CA GLU A 25 50.24 -22.11 48.74
C GLU A 25 50.37 -21.15 47.53
N ARG A 26 51.20 -20.14 47.77
CA ARG A 26 51.32 -18.81 47.17
C ARG A 26 52.17 -18.85 45.90
N PHE A 27 52.03 -17.87 44.98
CA PHE A 27 53.13 -17.01 44.49
C PHE A 27 52.69 -16.07 43.34
N GLN A 28 52.89 -14.78 43.63
CA GLN A 28 53.35 -13.65 42.81
C GLN A 28 52.52 -13.07 41.64
N ASN A 29 52.23 -11.78 41.84
CA ASN A 29 51.76 -10.79 40.89
C ASN A 29 52.80 -10.54 39.80
N GLU A 30 52.40 -10.56 38.53
CA GLU A 30 52.95 -9.68 37.50
C GLU A 30 51.84 -9.28 36.53
N ASN A 31 51.66 -7.98 36.36
CA ASN A 31 50.78 -7.38 35.36
C ASN A 31 51.66 -6.59 34.38
N PRO A 32 51.79 -7.04 33.13
CA PRO A 32 52.17 -6.16 32.04
C PRO A 32 51.03 -6.08 31.02
N SER A 33 50.39 -4.90 31.04
CA SER A 33 49.55 -4.31 30.01
C SER A 33 49.70 -4.94 28.62
N LYS A 34 48.67 -5.65 28.15
CA LYS A 34 48.44 -5.97 26.73
C LYS A 34 46.99 -5.69 26.40
N THR A 35 46.75 -4.56 25.74
CA THR A 35 45.47 -4.23 25.11
C THR A 35 45.08 -5.32 24.09
N PRO A 36 43.89 -5.94 24.18
CA PRO A 36 43.43 -6.87 23.15
C PRO A 36 43.09 -6.11 21.87
N LYS A 37 43.61 -6.60 20.73
CA LYS A 37 43.21 -6.13 19.40
C LYS A 37 41.70 -6.39 19.20
N PRO A 38 40.94 -5.46 18.60
CA PRO A 38 39.51 -5.66 18.39
C PRO A 38 39.26 -6.82 17.42
N ALA A 39 38.25 -7.63 17.76
CA ALA A 39 37.82 -8.78 16.99
C ALA A 39 37.46 -8.40 15.54
N PRO A 40 37.61 -9.33 14.57
CA PRO A 40 37.19 -9.13 13.19
C PRO A 40 35.70 -8.75 13.14
N ARG A 41 35.39 -7.68 12.41
CA ARG A 41 34.05 -7.15 12.28
C ARG A 41 33.18 -8.19 11.54
N VAL A 42 32.23 -8.79 12.26
CA VAL A 42 31.22 -9.69 11.68
C VAL A 42 30.51 -8.93 10.55
N PRO A 43 30.38 -9.49 9.33
CA PRO A 43 29.64 -8.83 8.26
C PRO A 43 28.22 -8.53 8.72
N GLN A 44 27.88 -7.24 8.76
CA GLN A 44 26.52 -6.80 9.12
C GLN A 44 25.52 -7.40 8.13
N LEU A 45 24.60 -8.22 8.65
CA LEU A 45 23.46 -8.73 7.92
C LEU A 45 22.67 -7.51 7.38
N LYS A 46 22.52 -7.41 6.06
CA LYS A 46 21.79 -6.30 5.42
C LYS A 46 20.39 -6.21 6.04
N ALA A 47 19.99 -5.00 6.47
CA ALA A 47 18.66 -4.73 7.00
C ALA A 47 17.58 -5.28 6.05
N PRO A 48 16.46 -5.83 6.57
CA PRO A 48 15.44 -6.44 5.74
C PRO A 48 14.94 -5.43 4.71
N HIS A 49 14.98 -5.81 3.43
CA HIS A 49 14.55 -4.99 2.30
C HIS A 49 13.09 -4.53 2.53
N VAL A 50 12.93 -3.31 3.02
CA VAL A 50 11.63 -2.66 3.17
C VAL A 50 11.11 -2.46 1.76
N GLU A 51 9.96 -3.03 1.42
CA GLU A 51 9.29 -2.65 0.19
C GLU A 51 8.97 -1.15 0.28
N GLN A 52 9.59 -0.35 -0.58
CA GLN A 52 9.43 1.09 -0.60
C GLN A 52 8.59 1.50 -1.81
N ILE A 53 7.39 2.00 -1.54
CA ILE A 53 6.61 2.71 -2.54
C ILE A 53 7.13 4.15 -2.54
N THR A 54 7.75 4.54 -3.65
CA THR A 54 8.35 5.87 -3.83
C THR A 54 7.58 6.72 -4.84
N SER A 55 6.82 6.09 -5.72
CA SER A 55 6.00 6.82 -6.71
C SER A 55 4.77 7.43 -6.05
N SER A 56 4.52 8.71 -6.33
CA SER A 56 3.33 9.45 -5.86
C SER A 56 2.02 8.94 -6.48
N CYS A 57 2.10 8.30 -7.65
CA CYS A 57 0.95 7.71 -8.33
C CYS A 57 1.34 6.45 -9.11
N GLN A 58 0.34 5.66 -9.48
CA GLN A 58 0.49 4.44 -10.28
C GLN A 58 -0.72 4.23 -11.20
N MET A 59 -0.55 3.40 -12.22
CA MET A 59 -1.63 2.98 -13.12
C MET A 59 -2.02 1.54 -12.80
N TYR A 60 -3.19 1.08 -13.26
CA TYR A 60 -3.69 -0.28 -13.00
C TYR A 60 -3.89 -1.09 -14.30
N PRO A 61 -2.81 -1.58 -14.95
CA PRO A 61 -2.91 -2.30 -16.22
C PRO A 61 -3.78 -3.54 -16.23
N LEU A 62 -3.85 -4.24 -15.09
CA LEU A 62 -4.68 -5.43 -14.93
C LEU A 62 -6.18 -5.14 -15.08
N LEU A 63 -6.61 -3.88 -14.93
CA LEU A 63 -8.02 -3.47 -15.06
C LEU A 63 -8.38 -3.00 -16.47
N HIS A 64 -7.43 -2.87 -17.40
CA HIS A 64 -7.72 -2.40 -18.75
C HIS A 64 -8.64 -3.32 -19.55
N PRO A 65 -8.53 -4.66 -19.47
CA PRO A 65 -9.47 -5.55 -20.15
C PRO A 65 -10.92 -5.31 -19.68
N ALA A 66 -11.13 -5.06 -18.39
CA ALA A 66 -12.46 -4.78 -17.86
C ALA A 66 -13.01 -3.44 -18.36
N ILE A 67 -12.17 -2.40 -18.48
CA ILE A 67 -12.54 -1.12 -19.10
C ILE A 67 -12.89 -1.32 -20.58
N ALA A 68 -12.07 -2.08 -21.32
CA ALA A 68 -12.34 -2.37 -22.73
C ALA A 68 -13.68 -3.09 -22.91
N ASN A 69 -13.97 -4.08 -22.05
CA ASN A 69 -15.25 -4.78 -22.06
C ASN A 69 -16.44 -3.84 -21.79
N ALA A 70 -16.31 -2.92 -20.82
CA ALA A 70 -17.35 -1.93 -20.50
C ALA A 70 -17.59 -0.89 -21.62
N LEU A 71 -16.69 -0.80 -22.59
CA LEU A 71 -16.76 0.14 -23.72
C LEU A 71 -17.12 -0.55 -25.04
N ALA A 72 -16.93 -1.87 -25.11
CA ALA A 72 -17.21 -2.67 -26.29
C ALA A 72 -18.69 -2.61 -26.71
N GLU A 73 -19.62 -2.53 -25.74
CA GLU A 73 -21.06 -2.39 -26.01
C GLU A 73 -21.42 -1.13 -26.81
N HIS A 74 -20.57 -0.10 -26.73
CA HIS A 74 -20.74 1.17 -27.45
C HIS A 74 -19.83 1.30 -28.68
N GLY A 75 -19.09 0.24 -29.05
CA GLY A 75 -18.17 0.27 -30.18
C GLY A 75 -16.98 1.23 -30.02
N ILE A 76 -16.62 1.60 -28.78
CA ILE A 76 -15.52 2.52 -28.51
C ILE A 76 -14.20 1.75 -28.49
N PRO A 77 -13.29 1.96 -29.45
CA PRO A 77 -11.96 1.37 -29.40
C PRO A 77 -11.15 2.03 -28.28
N VAL A 78 -10.41 1.23 -27.51
CA VAL A 78 -9.55 1.74 -26.45
C VAL A 78 -8.10 1.32 -26.62
N HIS A 79 -7.23 2.31 -26.51
CA HIS A 79 -5.79 2.10 -26.56
C HIS A 79 -5.15 2.65 -25.29
N PHE A 80 -4.57 1.77 -24.47
CA PHE A 80 -3.91 2.23 -23.26
C PHE A 80 -2.55 2.88 -23.57
N HIS A 81 -2.31 4.04 -22.95
CA HIS A 81 -1.06 4.75 -22.97
C HIS A 81 -0.22 4.39 -21.73
N ASN A 82 0.84 3.60 -21.94
CA ASN A 82 1.67 3.05 -20.86
C ASN A 82 2.66 4.02 -20.21
N ILE A 83 2.68 5.28 -20.63
CA ILE A 83 3.55 6.31 -20.05
C ILE A 83 2.73 7.20 -19.12
N ASN A 84 3.14 7.29 -17.87
CA ASN A 84 2.58 8.24 -16.91
C ASN A 84 3.32 9.58 -17.02
N SER A 85 2.87 10.44 -17.93
CA SER A 85 3.45 11.77 -18.18
C SER A 85 2.39 12.85 -18.11
N GLU A 86 2.74 13.99 -17.49
CA GLU A 86 1.94 15.23 -17.49
C GLU A 86 2.10 16.04 -18.79
N LYS A 87 2.62 15.44 -19.86
CA LYS A 87 2.79 16.06 -21.18
C LYS A 87 2.09 15.24 -22.25
N GLY A 88 1.66 15.90 -23.32
CA GLY A 88 1.16 15.27 -24.55
C GLY A 88 -0.27 14.75 -24.50
N PHE A 89 -0.98 14.92 -23.39
CA PHE A 89 -2.42 14.71 -23.35
C PHE A 89 -3.13 15.91 -24.01
N ILE A 90 -4.26 15.64 -24.64
CA ILE A 90 -5.14 16.65 -25.28
C ILE A 90 -6.36 16.96 -24.43
N ASN A 91 -6.69 16.10 -23.46
CA ASN A 91 -7.76 16.33 -22.50
C ASN A 91 -7.46 15.57 -21.20
N TYR A 92 -8.04 15.99 -20.08
CA TYR A 92 -7.94 15.28 -18.81
C TYR A 92 -9.18 15.50 -17.94
N TYR A 93 -9.40 14.58 -17.01
CA TYR A 93 -10.46 14.68 -16.03
C TYR A 93 -9.99 14.10 -14.70
N SER A 94 -10.15 14.89 -13.64
CA SER A 94 -9.83 14.46 -12.28
C SER A 94 -11.10 14.01 -11.58
N THR A 95 -11.04 12.85 -10.94
CA THR A 95 -12.12 12.36 -10.07
C THR A 95 -11.56 11.62 -8.86
N ASN A 96 -12.45 11.01 -8.07
CA ASN A 96 -12.08 10.21 -6.91
C ASN A 96 -12.66 8.80 -7.03
N ILE A 97 -11.89 7.83 -6.58
CA ILE A 97 -12.31 6.44 -6.38
C ILE A 97 -12.16 6.06 -4.91
N THR A 98 -12.70 4.90 -4.53
CA THR A 98 -12.54 4.34 -3.19
C THR A 98 -11.41 3.31 -3.17
N GLY A 99 -10.84 3.06 -2.00
CA GLY A 99 -9.82 2.05 -1.86
C GLY A 99 -9.42 1.76 -0.42
N LYS A 100 -8.45 0.86 -0.27
CA LYS A 100 -7.81 0.51 0.99
C LYS A 100 -6.31 0.75 0.86
N ILE A 101 -5.67 1.15 1.94
CA ILE A 101 -4.23 1.38 1.98
C ILE A 101 -3.64 0.53 3.09
N THR A 102 -2.54 -0.15 2.82
CA THR A 102 -1.76 -0.92 3.79
C THR A 102 -0.41 -0.28 3.99
N CYS A 103 0.00 -0.05 5.23
CA CYS A 103 1.36 0.42 5.49
C CYS A 103 2.37 -0.70 5.20
N VAL A 104 3.35 -0.42 4.34
CA VAL A 104 4.42 -1.39 4.00
C VAL A 104 5.64 -1.28 4.92
N ASN A 105 5.66 -0.26 5.79
CA ASN A 105 6.71 -0.12 6.79
C ASN A 105 6.51 -1.15 7.91
N LYS A 106 7.34 -2.19 7.94
CA LYS A 106 7.29 -3.26 8.95
C LYS A 106 7.47 -2.79 10.39
N LEU A 107 8.09 -1.62 10.60
CA LEU A 107 8.23 -1.00 11.93
C LEU A 107 7.00 -0.17 12.32
N CYS A 108 6.07 0.06 11.39
CA CYS A 108 4.84 0.78 11.67
C CYS A 108 3.76 -0.19 12.14
N THR A 109 3.21 0.06 13.31
CA THR A 109 2.10 -0.73 13.86
C THR A 109 0.76 -0.45 13.20
N ARG A 110 0.72 0.37 12.14
CA ARG A 110 -0.53 0.68 11.43
C ARG A 110 -0.77 -0.40 10.38
N GLY A 111 -1.91 -1.08 10.47
CA GLY A 111 -2.35 -2.06 9.49
C GLY A 111 -2.96 -1.44 8.24
N THR A 112 -4.06 -2.02 7.78
CA THR A 112 -4.83 -1.55 6.62
C THR A 112 -5.94 -0.58 7.04
N TRP A 113 -6.19 0.47 6.27
CA TRP A 113 -7.33 1.37 6.46
C TRP A 113 -8.04 1.68 5.15
N GLY A 114 -9.35 1.93 5.22
CA GLY A 114 -10.14 2.40 4.07
C GLY A 114 -9.95 3.90 3.84
N THR A 115 -10.08 4.31 2.58
CA THR A 115 -10.12 5.71 2.16
C THR A 115 -11.23 5.90 1.12
N GLY A 116 -12.11 6.86 1.36
CA GLY A 116 -13.23 7.17 0.45
C GLY A 116 -12.88 8.07 -0.72
N ARG A 117 -11.67 8.64 -0.71
CA ARG A 117 -11.26 9.66 -1.68
C ARG A 117 -9.81 9.41 -2.04
N VAL A 118 -9.60 8.62 -3.08
CA VAL A 118 -8.33 8.40 -3.76
C VAL A 118 -8.40 9.16 -5.08
N ALA A 119 -7.52 10.15 -5.28
CA ALA A 119 -7.53 10.93 -6.50
C ALA A 119 -7.09 10.08 -7.70
N ILE A 120 -7.80 10.23 -8.81
CA ILE A 120 -7.46 9.64 -10.10
C ILE A 120 -7.48 10.74 -11.16
N ARG A 121 -6.45 10.77 -12.01
CA ARG A 121 -6.36 11.64 -13.17
C ARG A 121 -6.43 10.79 -14.43
N ILE A 122 -7.54 10.92 -15.14
CA ILE A 122 -7.78 10.26 -16.43
C ILE A 122 -7.32 11.23 -17.51
N ARG A 123 -6.50 10.78 -18.46
CA ARG A 123 -5.94 11.63 -19.53
C ARG A 123 -6.23 11.01 -20.89
N LYS A 124 -6.69 11.84 -21.83
CA LYS A 124 -6.84 11.52 -23.26
C LYS A 124 -5.62 11.99 -24.02
N TYR A 125 -5.09 11.15 -24.90
CA TYR A 125 -3.96 11.42 -25.79
C TYR A 125 -4.45 11.32 -27.25
N PRO A 126 -3.67 11.83 -28.22
CA PRO A 126 -4.00 11.63 -29.63
C PRO A 126 -4.16 10.15 -30.00
N ASN A 127 -4.99 9.90 -31.01
CA ASN A 127 -5.37 8.57 -31.53
C ASN A 127 -6.14 7.72 -30.50
N ASP A 128 -7.08 8.35 -29.78
CA ASP A 128 -7.96 7.72 -28.78
C ASP A 128 -7.23 6.86 -27.75
N ARG A 129 -6.02 7.29 -27.41
CA ARG A 129 -5.23 6.70 -26.35
C ARG A 129 -5.60 7.31 -25.01
N TYR A 130 -5.57 6.52 -23.95
CA TYR A 130 -5.84 7.02 -22.61
C TYR A 130 -4.91 6.42 -21.57
N ASN A 131 -4.72 7.12 -20.45
CA ASN A 131 -4.26 6.49 -19.22
C ASN A 131 -5.04 7.02 -18.01
N ALA A 132 -4.87 6.35 -16.89
CA ALA A 132 -5.45 6.77 -15.62
C ALA A 132 -4.43 6.60 -14.50
N ALA A 133 -3.92 7.72 -13.99
CA ALA A 133 -2.98 7.75 -12.88
C ALA A 133 -3.74 7.90 -11.56
N VAL A 134 -3.55 6.95 -10.65
CA VAL A 134 -4.15 6.94 -9.32
C VAL A 134 -3.10 7.35 -8.30
N TYR A 135 -3.42 8.35 -7.50
CA TYR A 135 -2.49 8.94 -6.54
C TYR A 135 -2.49 8.16 -5.24
N ASN A 136 -1.30 7.77 -4.81
CA ASN A 136 -1.07 7.03 -3.58
C ASN A 136 -1.40 7.89 -2.36
N GLN A 137 -1.45 7.22 -1.20
CA GLN A 137 -1.64 7.89 0.08
C GLN A 137 -0.62 7.43 1.10
N GLY A 138 -0.24 8.35 1.97
CA GLY A 138 0.64 8.12 3.10
C GLY A 138 -0.05 7.40 4.26
N CYS A 139 0.76 6.69 5.04
CA CYS A 139 0.34 6.09 6.29
C CYS A 139 -0.04 7.15 7.33
N GLN A 140 -1.19 6.97 7.99
CA GLN A 140 -1.67 7.88 9.03
C GLN A 140 -0.68 8.05 10.20
N LYS A 141 0.13 7.02 10.48
CA LYS A 141 1.11 7.02 11.59
C LYS A 141 2.52 7.43 11.13
N CYS A 142 3.13 6.68 10.21
CA CYS A 142 4.52 6.93 9.82
C CYS A 142 4.70 7.83 8.59
N LYS A 143 3.61 8.31 7.98
CA LYS A 143 3.59 9.24 6.83
C LYS A 143 4.22 8.73 5.53
N LYS A 144 4.96 7.60 5.55
CA LYS A 144 5.45 6.90 4.35
C LYS A 144 4.29 6.41 3.49
N LEU A 145 4.47 6.36 2.17
CA LEU A 145 3.47 5.84 1.24
C LEU A 145 3.08 4.41 1.58
N GLY A 146 1.77 4.15 1.57
CA GLY A 146 1.21 2.83 1.73
C GLY A 146 0.90 2.18 0.39
N ARG A 147 0.74 0.85 0.40
CA ARG A 147 0.25 0.08 -0.74
C ARG A 147 -1.23 0.34 -0.92
N LEU A 148 -1.59 0.91 -2.07
CA LEU A 148 -2.96 1.23 -2.42
C LEU A 148 -3.62 0.07 -3.18
N PHE A 149 -4.76 -0.39 -2.65
CA PHE A 149 -5.70 -1.29 -3.28
C PHE A 149 -6.94 -0.49 -3.67
N VAL A 150 -7.14 -0.30 -4.97
CA VAL A 150 -8.34 0.38 -5.48
C VAL A 150 -9.55 -0.54 -5.40
N ASP A 151 -10.72 0.05 -5.19
CA ASP A 151 -11.98 -0.62 -5.48
C ASP A 151 -12.14 -0.68 -7.01
N GLU A 152 -12.00 -1.88 -7.56
CA GLU A 152 -11.97 -2.11 -9.01
C GLU A 152 -13.24 -1.64 -9.69
N GLN A 153 -14.41 -1.85 -9.07
CA GLN A 153 -15.69 -1.42 -9.61
C GLN A 153 -15.72 0.10 -9.77
N THR A 154 -15.37 0.85 -8.72
CA THR A 154 -15.34 2.32 -8.82
C THR A 154 -14.28 2.82 -9.80
N TYR A 155 -13.15 2.12 -9.95
CA TYR A 155 -12.16 2.46 -10.95
C TYR A 155 -12.70 2.27 -12.37
N ILE A 156 -13.26 1.10 -12.67
CA ILE A 156 -13.82 0.77 -13.99
C ILE A 156 -14.95 1.72 -14.35
N GLU A 157 -15.89 1.95 -13.42
CA GLU A 157 -17.03 2.85 -13.61
C GLU A 157 -16.58 4.28 -13.94
N ARG A 158 -15.67 4.85 -13.14
CA ARG A 158 -15.21 6.24 -13.33
C ARG A 158 -14.39 6.43 -14.60
N VAL A 159 -13.54 5.46 -14.94
CA VAL A 159 -12.73 5.52 -16.17
C VAL A 159 -13.61 5.34 -17.39
N SER A 160 -14.47 4.32 -17.41
CA SER A 160 -15.33 4.01 -18.56
C SER A 160 -16.33 5.14 -18.82
N TYR A 161 -17.01 5.65 -17.79
CA TYR A 161 -17.92 6.80 -17.91
C TYR A 161 -17.23 8.01 -18.56
N ARG A 162 -15.96 8.27 -18.20
CA ARG A 162 -15.23 9.41 -18.76
C ARG A 162 -14.86 9.20 -20.22
N LEU A 163 -14.47 7.99 -20.61
CA LEU A 163 -14.18 7.64 -22.00
C LEU A 163 -15.46 7.69 -22.86
N LYS A 164 -16.60 7.22 -22.34
CA LYS A 164 -17.93 7.36 -22.96
C LYS A 164 -18.29 8.83 -23.20
N LYS A 165 -18.15 9.69 -22.19
CA LYS A 165 -18.40 11.13 -22.34
C LYS A 165 -17.50 11.80 -23.39
N TRP A 166 -16.20 11.49 -23.43
CA TRP A 166 -15.30 12.05 -24.45
C TRP A 166 -15.53 11.54 -25.87
N THR A 167 -16.36 10.51 -26.04
CA THR A 167 -16.76 9.97 -27.35
C THR A 167 -18.20 10.30 -27.70
N GLY A 168 -18.89 11.12 -26.89
CA GLY A 168 -20.25 11.58 -27.16
C GLY A 168 -21.33 10.56 -26.83
N VAL A 169 -21.02 9.47 -26.11
CA VAL A 169 -22.05 8.55 -25.62
C VAL A 169 -22.85 9.24 -24.53
N ASP A 170 -24.17 9.28 -24.73
CA ASP A 170 -25.09 9.74 -23.72
C ASP A 170 -25.31 8.65 -22.67
N GLU A 171 -25.01 8.98 -21.43
CA GLU A 171 -25.07 8.08 -20.28
C GLU A 171 -25.36 8.95 -19.07
N GLU A 172 -26.33 8.50 -18.28
CA GLU A 172 -26.70 9.14 -17.03
C GLU A 172 -25.48 9.25 -16.11
N PRO A 173 -25.28 10.40 -15.43
CA PRO A 173 -24.21 10.52 -14.46
C PRO A 173 -24.35 9.43 -13.37
N PRO A 174 -23.25 8.75 -13.00
CA PRO A 174 -23.31 7.76 -11.94
C PRO A 174 -23.79 8.40 -10.64
N GLU A 175 -24.81 7.79 -10.01
CA GLU A 175 -25.36 8.25 -8.74
C GLU A 175 -24.25 8.40 -7.69
N TYR A 176 -23.97 9.64 -7.27
CA TYR A 176 -23.06 9.89 -6.17
C TYR A 176 -23.81 9.76 -4.86
N ARG A 177 -23.85 8.55 -4.31
CA ARG A 177 -24.25 8.38 -2.90
C ARG A 177 -23.07 8.76 -2.03
N GLU A 178 -23.28 9.70 -1.10
CA GLU A 178 -22.34 9.98 -0.04
C GLU A 178 -22.19 8.72 0.82
N LYS A 179 -21.20 7.89 0.49
CA LYS A 179 -20.82 6.77 1.32
C LYS A 179 -20.19 7.34 2.59
N GLY A 180 -20.59 6.82 3.75
CA GLY A 180 -19.97 7.08 5.06
C GLY A 180 -18.53 6.60 5.08
N THR A 181 -17.67 7.33 4.40
CA THR A 181 -16.25 7.01 4.24
C THR A 181 -15.44 7.79 5.27
N PRO A 182 -14.29 7.26 5.73
CA PRO A 182 -13.42 7.98 6.64
C PRO A 182 -13.06 9.37 6.07
N PRO A 183 -12.91 10.39 6.94
CA PRO A 183 -12.59 11.74 6.49
C PRO A 183 -11.29 11.73 5.67
N HIS A 184 -11.34 12.35 4.51
CA HIS A 184 -10.18 12.46 3.63
C HIS A 184 -9.08 13.32 4.27
N ARG A 185 -7.83 12.83 4.17
CA ARG A 185 -6.64 13.39 4.79
C ARG A 185 -5.71 13.99 3.74
N GLU A 186 -5.84 15.29 3.52
CA GLU A 186 -5.10 16.04 2.49
C GLU A 186 -3.58 15.96 2.72
N ASP A 187 -3.15 15.98 3.99
CA ASP A 187 -1.73 15.83 4.40
C ASP A 187 -1.11 14.50 3.93
N LEU A 188 -1.95 13.49 3.69
CA LEU A 188 -1.53 12.15 3.28
C LEU A 188 -1.80 11.86 1.81
N CYS A 189 -2.56 12.70 1.10
CA CYS A 189 -2.97 12.41 -0.26
C CYS A 189 -2.00 13.01 -1.28
N GLU A 190 -1.33 12.17 -2.07
CA GLU A 190 -0.44 12.63 -3.14
C GLU A 190 -1.20 13.44 -4.20
N GLY A 191 -2.49 13.15 -4.39
CA GLY A 191 -3.36 13.91 -5.28
C GLY A 191 -3.66 15.32 -4.76
N CYS A 192 -3.80 15.52 -3.44
CA CYS A 192 -3.94 16.86 -2.86
C CYS A 192 -2.64 17.65 -2.98
N LYS A 193 -1.51 17.02 -2.66
CA LYS A 193 -0.18 17.63 -2.81
C LYS A 193 0.12 18.05 -4.25
N ALA A 194 -0.41 17.31 -5.22
CA ALA A 194 -0.30 17.62 -6.64
C ALA A 194 -1.40 18.57 -7.17
N GLY A 195 -2.36 19.01 -6.35
CA GLY A 195 -3.47 19.88 -6.78
C GLY A 195 -4.53 19.22 -7.66
N ILE A 196 -4.64 17.89 -7.62
CA ILE A 196 -5.48 17.07 -8.51
C ILE A 196 -6.75 16.55 -7.82
N CYS A 197 -6.70 16.31 -6.52
CA CYS A 197 -7.83 15.76 -5.79
C CYS A 197 -9.01 16.74 -5.76
N MET A 198 -10.23 16.26 -6.06
CA MET A 198 -11.43 17.11 -6.11
C MET A 198 -11.91 17.66 -4.76
N LYS A 199 -11.25 17.35 -3.63
CA LYS A 199 -11.47 18.12 -2.39
C LYS A 199 -10.82 19.50 -2.44
N GLY A 200 -9.70 19.64 -3.14
CA GLY A 200 -9.02 20.92 -3.34
C GLY A 200 -9.66 21.77 -4.44
N VAL A 201 -10.59 21.22 -5.22
CA VAL A 201 -11.28 21.91 -6.31
C VAL A 201 -12.75 22.06 -5.94
N LYS A 202 -13.19 23.27 -5.59
CA LYS A 202 -14.62 23.59 -5.51
C LYS A 202 -15.19 23.40 -6.93
N ARG A 203 -15.96 22.35 -7.19
CA ARG A 203 -16.71 22.24 -8.44
C ARG A 203 -18.21 22.35 -8.16
N ASN A 204 -18.78 23.44 -8.69
CA ASN A 204 -20.20 23.57 -8.94
C ASN A 204 -20.52 22.60 -10.09
N TYR A 205 -21.44 21.69 -9.86
CA TYR A 205 -21.74 20.56 -10.74
C TYR A 205 -22.45 20.95 -12.06
N TRP A 206 -22.46 22.23 -12.43
CA TRP A 206 -23.32 22.77 -13.49
C TRP A 206 -22.59 23.59 -14.58
N GLU A 207 -21.33 23.98 -14.38
CA GLU A 207 -20.65 24.89 -15.33
C GLU A 207 -19.82 24.17 -16.41
N ASP A 208 -19.64 22.85 -16.32
CA ASP A 208 -18.86 22.06 -17.31
C ASP A 208 -19.75 21.51 -18.47
N LEU A 209 -21.01 21.95 -18.62
CA LEU A 209 -21.92 21.49 -19.68
C LEU A 209 -21.83 22.29 -21.00
N ASP A 210 -21.15 23.44 -21.04
CA ASP A 210 -21.16 24.32 -22.23
C ASP A 210 -19.74 24.65 -22.74
N GLY A 211 -18.95 23.62 -23.05
CA GLY A 211 -17.53 23.79 -23.40
C GLY A 211 -17.01 22.94 -24.55
N PHE A 212 -17.79 22.83 -25.64
CA PHE A 212 -17.50 22.22 -26.95
C PHE A 212 -17.39 20.69 -27.04
#